data_AF-A0A7X2ZF87-F1
#
_entry.id   AF-A0A7X2ZF87-F1
#
_cell.length_a   1.000
_cell.length_b   1.000
_cell.length_c   1.000
_cell.angle_alpha   90.00
_cell.angle_beta   90.00
_cell.angle_gamma   90.00
#
_symmetry.space_group_name_H-M   'P 1'
#
loop_
_entity.id
_entity.type
_entity.pdbx_description
1 polymer ?
#
loop_
_entity_poly.entity_id
_entity_poly.type
_entity_poly.pdbx_seq_one_letter_code
_entity_poly.pdbx_strand_id
1 'polypeptide(L)'
;MAIISPNRVKGEFTIIKRVVLGLTSGFLLLAATLSVSADEPSSPTKEQLLEETLIVRYLPLLMQSVREPFYCERVLQIRQLNRSNREHEVTVGVVTFQGPHNPPHDLVEVTLTDVPGDEGVRVRRVERTANAPIERIRRHCSPEGVPALVSLEPNAAAGRLAVFFDHRQLADVRGH
;
A
#
# COMPACT_ATOMS: atom_id res chain seq x y z
N MET A 1 51.16 -62.61 -15.99
CA MET A 1 51.55 -61.19 -15.95
C MET A 1 50.69 -60.46 -16.98
N ALA A 2 49.62 -59.80 -16.55
CA ALA A 2 48.68 -59.09 -17.43
C ALA A 2 48.94 -57.59 -17.33
N ILE A 3 49.31 -56.96 -18.45
CA ILE A 3 49.63 -55.53 -18.54
C ILE A 3 48.31 -54.79 -18.79
N ILE A 4 47.81 -54.09 -17.77
CA ILE A 4 46.66 -53.21 -17.91
C ILE A 4 47.14 -51.93 -18.61
N SER A 5 46.66 -51.72 -19.84
CA SER A 5 47.04 -50.59 -20.69
C SER A 5 46.56 -49.24 -20.10
N PRO A 6 47.46 -48.23 -19.94
CA PRO A 6 47.17 -46.97 -19.24
C PRO A 6 46.24 -46.01 -20.00
N ASN A 7 45.87 -46.31 -21.24
CA ASN A 7 45.05 -45.41 -22.06
C ASN A 7 43.53 -45.51 -21.81
N ARG A 8 43.05 -46.52 -21.09
CA ARG A 8 41.60 -46.71 -20.85
C ARG A 8 41.03 -45.80 -19.76
N VAL A 9 41.86 -45.44 -18.77
CA VAL A 9 41.42 -44.68 -17.58
C VAL A 9 41.25 -43.17 -17.85
N LYS A 10 41.98 -42.61 -18.83
CA LYS A 10 41.90 -41.18 -19.17
C LYS A 10 40.61 -40.76 -19.88
N GLY A 11 40.01 -41.66 -20.66
CA GLY A 11 38.77 -41.39 -21.41
C GLY A 11 37.54 -41.29 -20.50
N GLU A 12 37.38 -42.26 -19.58
CA GLU A 12 36.28 -42.29 -18.61
C GLU A 12 36.27 -41.07 -17.68
N PHE A 13 37.44 -40.66 -17.18
CA PHE A 13 37.55 -39.54 -16.26
C PHE A 13 37.16 -38.20 -16.89
N THR A 14 37.34 -38.06 -18.21
CA THR A 14 36.99 -36.85 -18.97
C THR A 14 35.49 -36.77 -19.25
N ILE A 15 34.85 -37.92 -19.51
CA ILE A 15 33.40 -38.01 -19.71
C ILE A 15 32.66 -37.72 -18.40
N ILE A 16 33.10 -38.31 -17.29
CA ILE A 16 32.51 -38.08 -15.96
C ILE A 16 32.60 -36.60 -15.57
N LYS A 17 33.74 -35.93 -15.80
CA LYS A 17 33.88 -34.48 -15.55
C LYS A 17 32.91 -33.63 -16.36
N ARG A 18 32.68 -33.94 -17.64
CA ARG A 18 31.75 -33.19 -18.50
C ARG A 18 30.30 -33.41 -18.08
N VAL A 19 29.94 -34.62 -17.64
CA VAL A 19 28.62 -34.94 -17.11
C VAL A 19 28.38 -34.23 -15.78
N VAL A 20 29.34 -34.27 -14.86
CA VAL A 20 29.25 -33.56 -13.56
C VAL A 20 29.15 -32.04 -13.76
N LEU A 21 29.96 -31.45 -14.66
CA LEU A 21 29.91 -30.02 -14.96
C LEU A 21 28.58 -29.60 -15.62
N GLY A 22 28.01 -30.46 -16.46
CA GLY A 22 26.69 -30.25 -17.06
C GLY A 22 25.57 -30.33 -16.03
N LEU A 23 25.64 -31.29 -15.10
CA LEU A 23 24.66 -31.45 -14.02
C LEU A 23 24.71 -30.30 -13.02
N THR A 24 25.89 -29.81 -12.63
CA THR A 24 26.00 -28.67 -11.69
C THR A 24 25.58 -27.36 -12.34
N SER A 25 25.89 -27.14 -13.62
CA SER A 25 25.41 -25.98 -14.39
C SER A 25 23.89 -25.99 -14.55
N GLY A 26 23.31 -27.15 -14.90
CA GLY A 26 21.86 -27.32 -15.00
C GLY A 26 21.15 -27.11 -13.65
N PHE A 27 21.74 -27.59 -12.55
CA PHE A 27 21.19 -27.40 -11.20
C PHE A 27 21.23 -25.92 -10.76
N LEU A 28 22.29 -25.17 -11.11
CA LEU A 28 22.36 -23.72 -10.83
C LEU A 28 21.29 -22.93 -11.61
N LEU A 29 21.07 -23.28 -12.88
CA LEU A 29 20.02 -22.67 -13.70
C LEU A 29 18.61 -22.99 -13.17
N LEU A 30 18.39 -24.21 -12.64
CA LEU A 30 17.12 -24.62 -12.06
C LEU A 30 16.86 -23.99 -10.68
N ALA A 31 17.91 -23.78 -9.87
CA ALA A 31 17.79 -23.09 -8.58
C ALA A 31 17.45 -21.59 -8.76
N ALA A 32 17.95 -20.96 -9.82
CA ALA A 32 17.66 -19.56 -10.14
C ALA A 32 16.20 -19.32 -10.54
N THR A 33 15.52 -20.30 -11.17
CA THR A 33 14.10 -20.17 -11.55
C THR A 33 13.13 -20.46 -10.42
N LEU A 34 13.53 -21.25 -9.42
CA LEU A 34 12.67 -21.58 -8.27
C LEU A 34 12.63 -20.48 -7.20
N SER A 35 13.50 -19.47 -7.29
CA SER A 35 13.63 -18.41 -6.28
C SER A 35 12.75 -17.18 -6.54
N VAL A 36 11.98 -17.15 -7.64
CA VAL A 36 11.00 -16.09 -7.94
C VAL A 36 9.60 -16.64 -7.71
N SER A 37 9.21 -16.70 -6.45
CA SER A 37 7.80 -16.67 -6.06
C SER A 37 7.52 -15.21 -5.72
N ALA A 38 7.18 -14.41 -6.72
CA ALA A 38 6.58 -13.12 -6.43
C ALA A 38 5.20 -13.44 -5.84
N ASP A 39 5.03 -13.24 -4.53
CA ASP A 39 3.69 -13.19 -3.93
C ASP A 39 2.88 -12.19 -4.76
N GLU A 40 1.90 -12.67 -5.51
CA GLU A 40 1.00 -11.79 -6.24
C GLU A 40 0.28 -10.94 -5.18
N PRO A 41 0.34 -9.60 -5.27
CA PRO A 41 -0.40 -8.77 -4.34
C PRO A 41 -1.88 -9.13 -4.48
N SER A 42 -2.50 -9.58 -3.39
CA SER A 42 -3.92 -9.88 -3.39
C SER A 42 -4.69 -8.65 -3.84
N SER A 43 -5.64 -8.83 -4.75
CA SER A 43 -6.48 -7.72 -5.22
C SER A 43 -7.15 -7.02 -4.03
N PRO A 44 -7.23 -5.67 -4.02
CA PRO A 44 -7.84 -4.95 -2.91
C PRO A 44 -9.31 -5.37 -2.71
N THR A 45 -9.70 -5.52 -1.46
CA THR A 45 -11.08 -5.81 -1.05
C THR A 45 -12.00 -4.62 -1.34
N LYS A 46 -13.32 -4.85 -1.39
CA LYS A 46 -14.30 -3.77 -1.58
C LYS A 46 -14.22 -2.73 -0.47
N GLU A 47 -13.96 -3.17 0.74
CA GLU A 47 -13.83 -2.35 1.93
C GLU A 47 -12.59 -1.45 1.84
N GLN A 48 -11.46 -1.99 1.34
CA GLN A 48 -10.25 -1.19 1.07
C GLN A 48 -10.49 -0.15 -0.03
N LEU A 49 -11.16 -0.54 -1.13
CA LEU A 49 -11.50 0.39 -2.21
C LEU A 49 -12.48 1.48 -1.73
N LEU A 50 -13.43 1.12 -0.86
CA LEU A 50 -14.36 2.06 -0.25
C LEU A 50 -13.60 3.07 0.63
N GLU A 51 -12.72 2.59 1.50
CA GLU A 51 -11.91 3.44 2.35
C GLU A 51 -11.04 4.40 1.53
N GLU A 52 -10.32 3.89 0.53
CA GLU A 52 -9.51 4.70 -0.40
C GLU A 52 -10.36 5.79 -1.08
N THR A 53 -11.52 5.40 -1.62
CA THR A 53 -12.43 6.34 -2.29
C THR A 53 -12.92 7.44 -1.32
N LEU A 54 -13.25 7.08 -0.08
CA LEU A 54 -13.70 8.03 0.95
C LEU A 54 -12.56 8.96 1.38
N ILE A 55 -11.35 8.44 1.58
CA ILE A 55 -10.18 9.27 1.90
C ILE A 55 -9.93 10.29 0.79
N VAL A 56 -9.90 9.86 -0.48
CA VAL A 56 -9.72 10.76 -1.63
C VAL A 56 -10.80 11.85 -1.68
N ARG A 57 -12.07 11.48 -1.45
CA ARG A 57 -13.20 12.43 -1.43
C ARG A 57 -13.07 13.46 -0.30
N TYR A 58 -12.59 13.07 0.87
CA TYR A 58 -12.53 13.94 2.04
C TYR A 58 -11.19 14.67 2.22
N LEU A 59 -10.16 14.28 1.48
CA LEU A 59 -8.81 14.82 1.58
C LEU A 59 -8.74 16.36 1.60
N PRO A 60 -9.46 17.12 0.74
CA PRO A 60 -9.43 18.58 0.78
C PRO A 60 -9.88 19.16 2.13
N LEU A 61 -10.92 18.58 2.73
CA LEU A 61 -11.44 19.01 4.03
C LEU A 61 -10.52 18.60 5.17
N LEU A 62 -9.86 17.44 5.06
CA LEU A 62 -8.85 17.01 6.03
C LEU A 62 -7.64 17.97 6.03
N MET A 63 -7.11 18.32 4.85
CA MET A 63 -6.03 19.30 4.71
C MET A 63 -6.39 20.66 5.31
N GLN A 64 -7.62 21.14 5.06
CA GLN A 64 -8.09 22.40 5.61
C GLN A 64 -8.29 22.37 7.13
N SER A 65 -8.75 21.23 7.67
CA SER A 65 -9.09 21.07 9.08
C SER A 65 -7.86 20.83 9.95
N VAL A 66 -6.92 20.04 9.46
CA VAL A 66 -5.72 19.62 10.22
C VAL A 66 -4.62 20.67 10.14
N ARG A 67 -4.49 21.36 9.00
CA ARG A 67 -3.53 22.46 8.74
C ARG A 67 -2.04 22.12 8.90
N GLU A 68 -1.73 20.84 9.04
CA GLU A 68 -0.38 20.30 9.16
C GLU A 68 -0.24 19.14 8.18
N PRO A 69 0.98 18.79 7.72
CA PRO A 69 1.21 17.54 7.02
C PRO A 69 0.73 16.37 7.89
N PHE A 70 0.12 15.37 7.27
CA PHE A 70 -0.33 14.16 7.95
C PHE A 70 -0.14 12.93 7.08
N TYR A 71 -0.31 11.77 7.69
CA TYR A 71 -0.23 10.45 7.07
C TYR A 71 -1.14 9.47 7.82
N CYS A 72 -1.22 8.22 7.34
CA CYS A 72 -2.08 7.18 7.91
C CYS A 72 -3.55 7.64 8.00
N GLU A 73 -4.09 8.12 6.91
CA GLU A 73 -5.51 8.44 6.81
C GLU A 73 -6.34 7.16 6.88
N ARG A 74 -7.37 7.17 7.73
CA ARG A 74 -8.22 6.01 7.91
C ARG A 74 -9.64 6.38 8.29
N VAL A 75 -10.61 5.69 7.71
CA VAL A 75 -12.01 5.79 8.12
C VAL A 75 -12.21 4.98 9.40
N LEU A 76 -12.53 5.67 10.50
CA LEU A 76 -12.75 5.06 11.81
C LEU A 76 -14.20 4.62 11.99
N GLN A 77 -15.14 5.40 11.44
CA GLN A 77 -16.56 5.13 11.60
C GLN A 77 -17.37 5.73 10.45
N ILE A 78 -18.39 5.01 10.00
CA ILE A 78 -19.44 5.50 9.10
C ILE A 78 -20.77 5.27 9.81
N ARG A 79 -21.61 6.30 9.90
CA ARG A 79 -22.94 6.23 10.51
C ARG A 79 -23.96 6.87 9.58
N GLN A 80 -25.10 6.23 9.41
CA GLN A 80 -26.21 6.83 8.70
C GLN A 80 -26.89 7.91 9.56
N LEU A 81 -27.32 9.00 8.94
CA LEU A 81 -28.09 10.06 9.58
C LEU A 81 -29.59 9.90 9.30
N ASN A 82 -30.42 10.21 10.29
CA ASN A 82 -31.86 9.89 10.29
C ASN A 82 -32.72 10.68 9.28
N ARG A 83 -32.15 11.64 8.54
CA ARG A 83 -32.91 12.45 7.56
C ARG A 83 -33.10 11.76 6.21
N SER A 84 -32.18 10.88 5.82
CA SER A 84 -32.21 10.17 4.53
C SER A 84 -31.26 8.98 4.55
N ASN A 85 -31.55 7.92 3.79
CA ASN A 85 -30.63 6.78 3.63
C ASN A 85 -29.33 7.08 2.87
N ARG A 86 -29.13 8.34 2.48
CA ARG A 86 -27.95 8.78 1.76
C ARG A 86 -27.11 9.78 2.54
N GLU A 87 -27.56 10.20 3.71
CA GLU A 87 -26.81 11.10 4.59
C GLU A 87 -25.96 10.29 5.56
N HIS A 88 -24.67 10.61 5.61
CA HIS A 88 -23.73 9.88 6.43
C HIS A 88 -22.88 10.83 7.28
N GLU A 89 -22.60 10.40 8.50
CA GLU A 89 -21.54 10.95 9.31
C GLU A 89 -20.33 10.02 9.22
N VAL A 90 -19.19 10.56 8.81
CA VAL A 90 -17.94 9.81 8.66
C VAL A 90 -16.90 10.41 9.59
N THR A 91 -16.22 9.59 10.37
CA THR A 91 -15.07 10.00 11.17
C THR A 91 -13.80 9.46 10.53
N VAL A 92 -12.88 10.35 10.17
CA VAL A 92 -11.58 10.01 9.60
C VAL A 92 -10.49 10.37 10.60
N GLY A 93 -9.59 9.44 10.89
CA GLY A 93 -8.41 9.69 11.72
C GLY A 93 -7.17 9.87 10.85
N VAL A 94 -6.32 10.82 11.22
CA VAL A 94 -5.01 11.07 10.59
C VAL A 94 -3.93 11.29 11.64
N VAL A 95 -2.68 10.99 11.31
CA VAL A 95 -1.53 11.21 12.19
C VAL A 95 -0.73 12.40 11.67
N THR A 96 -0.52 13.43 12.50
CA THR A 96 0.26 14.61 12.08
C THR A 96 1.73 14.26 11.88
N PHE A 97 2.39 14.88 10.91
CA PHE A 97 3.80 14.70 10.65
C PHE A 97 4.54 16.04 10.73
N GLN A 98 5.48 16.13 11.68
CA GLN A 98 6.34 17.31 11.87
C GLN A 98 7.83 17.00 11.62
N GLY A 99 8.12 15.92 10.90
CA GLY A 99 9.47 15.51 10.51
C GLY A 99 9.97 14.23 11.21
N PRO A 100 11.04 13.60 10.69
CA PRO A 100 11.54 12.29 11.16
C PRO A 100 12.05 12.26 12.61
N HIS A 101 12.43 13.42 13.14
CA HIS A 101 13.02 13.56 14.48
C HIS A 101 12.09 14.25 15.48
N ASN A 102 10.83 14.51 15.11
CA ASN A 102 9.84 15.13 15.98
C ASN A 102 8.69 14.17 16.36
N PRO A 103 8.95 12.96 16.88
CA PRO A 103 7.94 12.23 17.65
C PRO A 103 7.78 12.85 19.05
N PRO A 104 6.62 12.68 19.70
CA PRO A 104 5.45 11.93 19.23
C PRO A 104 4.52 12.75 18.33
N HIS A 105 3.71 12.05 17.55
CA HIS A 105 2.75 12.66 16.62
C HIS A 105 1.37 12.78 17.28
N ASP A 106 0.58 13.74 16.82
CA ASP A 106 -0.80 13.87 17.23
C ASP A 106 -1.68 12.94 16.39
N LEU A 107 -2.71 12.36 17.02
CA LEU A 107 -3.81 11.70 16.33
C LEU A 107 -4.99 12.67 16.27
N VAL A 108 -5.42 13.01 15.05
CA VAL A 108 -6.51 13.95 14.79
C VAL A 108 -7.67 13.20 14.18
N GLU A 109 -8.85 13.32 14.78
CA GLU A 109 -10.10 12.72 14.31
C GLU A 109 -11.02 13.83 13.79
N VAL A 110 -11.35 13.76 12.50
CA VAL A 110 -12.22 14.71 11.82
C VAL A 110 -13.55 14.03 11.54
N THR A 111 -14.62 14.51 12.16
CA THR A 111 -15.99 14.07 11.88
C THR A 111 -16.61 14.98 10.82
N LEU A 112 -17.09 14.37 9.75
CA LEU A 112 -17.67 15.00 8.57
C LEU A 112 -19.11 14.54 8.40
N THR A 113 -19.99 15.42 7.92
CA THR A 113 -21.30 15.06 7.40
C THR A 113 -21.26 15.11 5.87
N ASP A 114 -21.62 14.00 5.22
CA ASP A 114 -21.71 13.88 3.77
C ASP A 114 -23.18 13.78 3.36
N VAL A 115 -23.68 14.87 2.79
CA VAL A 115 -25.05 14.98 2.28
C VAL A 115 -24.97 15.09 0.75
N PRO A 116 -25.56 14.16 0.00
CA PRO A 116 -25.52 14.19 -1.46
C PRO A 116 -26.34 15.36 -2.01
N GLY A 117 -25.97 15.83 -3.21
CA GLY A 117 -26.59 16.99 -3.86
C GLY A 117 -25.89 18.29 -3.50
N ASP A 118 -26.65 19.37 -3.38
CA ASP A 118 -26.10 20.73 -3.23
C ASP A 118 -25.52 21.01 -1.84
N GLU A 119 -25.84 20.17 -0.85
CA GLU A 119 -25.38 20.37 0.52
C GLU A 119 -23.90 20.01 0.73
N GLY A 120 -23.40 19.04 -0.03
CA GLY A 120 -22.00 18.60 -0.06
C GLY A 120 -21.50 18.00 1.26
N VAL A 121 -20.17 17.99 1.39
CA VAL A 121 -19.48 17.49 2.59
C VAL A 121 -19.12 18.66 3.50
N ARG A 122 -19.37 18.53 4.81
CA ARG A 122 -19.06 19.57 5.82
C ARG A 122 -18.35 18.97 7.01
N VAL A 123 -17.41 19.72 7.59
CA VAL A 123 -16.74 19.35 8.84
C VAL A 123 -17.67 19.67 10.01
N ARG A 124 -17.93 18.69 10.86
CA ARG A 124 -18.76 18.83 12.06
C ARG A 124 -17.90 19.01 13.31
N ARG A 125 -16.81 18.24 13.41
CA ARG A 125 -15.94 18.23 14.59
C ARG A 125 -14.51 17.86 14.23
N VAL A 126 -13.56 18.44 14.95
CA VAL A 126 -12.15 18.06 14.91
C VAL A 126 -11.69 17.84 16.35
N GLU A 127 -11.25 16.63 16.66
CA GLU A 127 -10.71 16.25 17.96
C GLU A 127 -9.22 15.91 17.80
N ARG A 128 -8.36 16.50 18.65
CA ARG A 128 -6.92 16.28 18.61
C ARG A 128 -6.44 15.64 19.90
N THR A 129 -5.79 14.49 19.78
CA THR A 129 -5.03 13.88 20.87
C THR A 129 -3.56 14.22 20.68
N ALA A 130 -3.09 15.21 21.44
CA ALA A 130 -1.69 15.63 21.40
C ALA A 130 -0.77 14.51 21.90
N ASN A 131 0.37 14.32 21.25
CA ASN A 131 1.40 13.36 21.68
C ASN A 131 0.81 11.95 21.91
N ALA A 132 0.04 11.45 20.94
CA ALA A 132 -0.67 10.19 21.09
C ALA A 132 0.33 9.04 21.36
N PRO A 133 -0.01 8.08 22.25
CA PRO A 133 0.89 6.99 22.57
C PRO A 133 1.21 6.17 21.31
N ILE A 134 2.47 5.76 21.16
CA ILE A 134 2.95 5.08 19.95
C ILE A 134 2.12 3.84 19.59
N GLU A 135 1.60 3.13 20.60
CA GLU A 135 0.75 1.96 20.41
C GLU A 135 -0.63 2.31 19.81
N ARG A 136 -1.14 3.51 20.11
CA ARG A 136 -2.36 4.02 19.48
C ARG A 136 -2.09 4.41 18.03
N ILE A 137 -0.96 5.06 17.74
CA ILE A 137 -0.55 5.40 16.37
C ILE A 137 -0.35 4.13 15.53
N ARG A 138 0.35 3.12 16.08
CA ARG A 138 0.57 1.83 15.40
C ARG A 138 -0.74 1.13 15.06
N ARG A 139 -1.67 1.00 16.02
CA ARG A 139 -2.98 0.38 15.76
C ARG A 139 -3.83 1.15 14.75
N HIS A 140 -3.65 2.48 14.70
CA HIS A 140 -4.32 3.33 13.72
C HIS A 140 -3.77 3.07 12.30
N CYS A 141 -2.45 3.17 12.13
CA CYS A 141 -1.73 3.00 10.86
C CYS A 141 -1.68 1.55 10.35
N SER A 142 -1.74 0.57 11.24
CA SER A 142 -1.55 -0.85 10.92
C SER A 142 -2.48 -1.70 11.79
N PRO A 143 -3.79 -1.67 11.50
CA PRO A 143 -4.74 -2.56 12.17
C PRO A 143 -4.42 -4.03 11.87
N GLU A 144 -4.62 -4.87 12.87
CA GLU A 144 -4.58 -6.32 12.68
C GLU A 144 -5.58 -6.74 11.58
N GLY A 145 -5.09 -7.48 10.58
CA GLY A 145 -5.92 -8.04 9.51
C GLY A 145 -6.08 -7.20 8.24
N VAL A 146 -5.45 -6.02 8.14
CA VAL A 146 -5.40 -5.26 6.87
C VAL A 146 -3.98 -5.30 6.32
N PRO A 147 -3.73 -5.91 5.14
CA PRO A 147 -2.41 -5.83 4.51
C PRO A 147 -2.06 -4.37 4.22
N ALA A 148 -0.80 -4.00 4.40
CA ALA A 148 -0.25 -2.64 4.36
C ALA A 148 -0.27 -1.96 2.98
N LEU A 149 -1.35 -2.13 2.21
CA LEU A 149 -1.54 -1.59 0.86
C LEU A 149 -2.00 -0.12 0.86
N VAL A 150 -2.49 0.41 1.98
CA VAL A 150 -2.89 1.82 2.10
C VAL A 150 -1.87 2.57 2.94
N SER A 151 -0.61 2.54 2.50
CA SER A 151 0.37 3.52 2.93
C SER A 151 0.67 4.36 1.70
N LEU A 152 0.05 5.53 1.59
CA LEU A 152 0.51 6.55 0.66
C LEU A 152 1.93 6.92 1.13
N GLU A 153 2.95 6.26 0.58
CA GLU A 153 4.33 6.53 0.94
C GLU A 153 4.64 8.01 0.75
N PRO A 154 5.26 8.69 1.74
CA PRO A 154 5.79 10.02 1.53
C PRO A 154 6.99 9.90 0.58
N ASN A 155 6.78 10.28 -0.68
CA ASN A 155 7.78 10.32 -1.75
C ASN A 155 9.09 10.95 -1.28
N ALA A 156 10.06 10.12 -0.89
CA ALA A 156 11.43 10.51 -0.66
C ALA A 156 12.27 10.16 -1.90
N ALA A 157 12.07 10.88 -3.01
CA ALA A 157 13.10 11.14 -4.03
C ALA A 157 12.51 11.94 -5.20
N ALA A 158 13.10 13.12 -5.43
CA ALA A 158 13.31 13.80 -6.70
C ALA A 158 12.37 13.48 -7.90
N GLY A 159 11.58 14.49 -8.29
CA GLY A 159 11.26 14.75 -9.70
C GLY A 159 9.82 14.45 -10.12
N ARG A 160 9.05 15.52 -10.35
CA ARG A 160 7.74 15.57 -11.02
C ARG A 160 6.61 14.77 -10.34
N LEU A 161 5.72 15.50 -9.66
CA LEU A 161 4.35 15.04 -9.44
C LEU A 161 3.69 14.79 -10.81
N ALA A 162 3.60 13.52 -11.21
CA ALA A 162 2.55 13.05 -12.09
C ALA A 162 1.50 12.42 -11.18
N VAL A 163 0.39 13.12 -10.97
CA VAL A 163 -0.83 12.45 -10.56
C VAL A 163 -1.19 11.54 -11.74
N PHE A 164 -1.10 10.22 -11.56
CA PHE A 164 -1.64 9.27 -12.52
C PHE A 164 -3.17 9.36 -12.48
N PHE A 165 -3.72 10.38 -13.16
CA PHE A 165 -5.00 10.23 -13.81
C PHE A 165 -4.73 9.42 -15.08
N ASP A 166 -5.26 8.21 -15.18
CA ASP A 166 -5.36 7.53 -16.46
C ASP A 166 -6.26 8.40 -17.37
N HIS A 167 -5.64 9.13 -18.29
CA HIS A 167 -6.32 9.99 -19.25
C HIS A 167 -7.11 9.23 -20.32
N ARG A 168 -7.23 7.89 -20.26
CA ARG A 168 -7.99 7.10 -21.24
C ARG A 168 -9.51 7.00 -20.99
N GLN A 169 -10.06 7.56 -19.91
CA GLN A 169 -11.51 7.53 -19.68
C GLN A 169 -12.25 8.88 -19.84
N LEU A 170 -11.60 9.94 -20.32
CA LEU A 170 -12.23 11.27 -20.49
C LEU A 170 -12.61 11.62 -21.94
N ALA A 171 -12.97 10.62 -22.75
CA ALA A 171 -13.45 10.84 -24.10
C ALA A 171 -14.71 10.01 -24.42
N ASP A 172 -15.78 10.14 -23.64
CA ASP A 172 -17.14 9.85 -24.14
C ASP A 172 -18.27 10.39 -23.25
N VAL A 173 -18.40 11.72 -23.09
CA VAL A 173 -19.71 12.34 -22.75
C VAL A 173 -19.79 13.75 -23.35
N ARG A 174 -19.94 13.83 -24.67
CA ARG A 174 -20.55 14.98 -25.35
C ARG A 174 -21.31 14.48 -26.56
N GLY A 175 -22.60 14.24 -26.34
CA GLY A 175 -23.53 13.86 -27.40
C GLY A 175 -24.83 13.36 -26.81
N HIS A 176 -25.66 14.28 -26.30
CA HIS A 176 -27.11 14.38 -26.53
C HIS A 176 -27.69 15.56 -25.76
#